data_AF-A0A846DUX1-F1
#
_entry.id   AF-A0A846DUX1-F1
#
_cell.length_a   1.000
_cell.length_b   1.000
_cell.length_c   1.000
_cell.angle_alpha   90.00
_cell.angle_beta   90.00
_cell.angle_gamma   90.00
#
_symmetry.space_group_name_H-M   'P 1'
#
loop_
_entity.id
_entity.type
_entity.pdbx_description
1 polymer ?
#
loop_
_entity_poly.entity_id
_entity_poly.type
_entity_poly.pdbx_seq_one_letter_code
_entity_poly.pdbx_strand_id
1 'polypeptide(L)'
;MANLLNDTLAIALERQGRLLQLLHQVTKLDLTIYERFGETPETLNTLSQLQNARERLTDFYSRLSNLLWRVCEAQPSAASDLLNCLDQSLEEALATADAIEASLRETKQDWNI
;
A
#
# COMPACT_ATOMS: atom_id res chain seq x y z
N MET A 1 9.35 -19.53 19.97
CA MET A 1 9.95 -18.85 18.81
C MET A 1 9.22 -19.18 17.50
N ALA A 2 8.84 -20.45 17.23
CA ALA A 2 8.07 -20.81 16.03
C ALA A 2 6.68 -20.11 15.91
N ASN A 3 5.97 -19.85 17.03
CA ASN A 3 4.68 -19.15 17.00
C ASN A 3 4.79 -17.65 16.66
N LEU A 4 5.83 -16.96 17.16
CA LEU A 4 5.99 -15.52 16.94
C LEU A 4 6.25 -15.20 15.47
N LEU A 5 7.05 -16.02 14.78
CA LEU A 5 7.30 -15.84 13.35
C LEU A 5 6.01 -16.03 12.53
N ASN A 6 5.17 -16.99 12.89
CA ASN A 6 3.90 -17.23 12.21
C ASN A 6 2.91 -16.06 12.36
N ASP A 7 2.82 -15.47 13.56
CA ASP A 7 1.93 -14.33 13.81
C ASP A 7 2.42 -13.07 13.06
N THR A 8 3.72 -12.78 13.10
CA THR A 8 4.32 -11.65 12.35
C THR A 8 4.18 -11.85 10.84
N LEU A 9 4.39 -13.06 10.34
CA LEU A 9 4.20 -13.39 8.91
C LEU A 9 2.73 -13.19 8.49
N ALA A 10 1.79 -13.66 9.29
CA ALA A 10 0.36 -13.51 8.99
C ALA A 10 -0.05 -12.03 8.92
N ILE A 11 0.37 -11.23 9.90
CA ILE A 11 0.12 -9.78 9.92
C ILE A 11 0.74 -9.10 8.70
N ALA A 12 2.00 -9.43 8.38
CA ALA A 12 2.69 -8.83 7.23
C ALA A 12 1.98 -9.15 5.91
N LEU A 13 1.55 -10.40 5.71
CA LEU A 13 0.81 -10.82 4.51
C LEU A 13 -0.58 -10.16 4.43
N GLU A 14 -1.29 -10.04 5.56
CA GLU A 14 -2.55 -9.31 5.62
C GLU A 14 -2.37 -7.86 5.18
N ARG A 15 -1.33 -7.18 5.69
CA ARG A 15 -1.05 -5.78 5.32
C ARG A 15 -0.65 -5.64 3.86
N GLN A 16 0.16 -6.56 3.34
CA GLN A 16 0.48 -6.62 1.90
C GLN A 16 -0.78 -6.79 1.05
N GLY A 17 -1.70 -7.67 1.47
CA GLY A 17 -2.99 -7.84 0.82
C GLY A 17 -3.81 -6.55 0.79
N ARG A 18 -3.83 -5.80 1.88
CA ARG A 18 -4.51 -4.49 1.95
C ARG A 18 -3.91 -3.47 0.97
N LEU A 19 -2.59 -3.39 0.85
CA LEU A 19 -1.94 -2.51 -0.11
C LEU A 19 -2.34 -2.84 -1.56
N LEU A 20 -2.39 -4.11 -1.92
CA LEU A 20 -2.81 -4.56 -3.25
C LEU A 20 -4.29 -4.25 -3.52
N GLN A 21 -5.15 -4.40 -2.51
CA GLN A 21 -6.56 -4.03 -2.63
C GLN A 21 -6.73 -2.52 -2.87
N LEU A 22 -5.99 -1.69 -2.14
CA LEU A 22 -6.01 -0.23 -2.36
C LEU A 22 -5.44 0.11 -3.74
N LEU A 23 -4.35 -0.53 -4.17
CA LEU A 23 -3.76 -0.32 -5.49
C LEU A 23 -4.79 -0.61 -6.60
N HIS A 24 -5.55 -1.70 -6.46
CA HIS A 24 -6.65 -2.00 -7.36
C HIS A 24 -7.73 -0.91 -7.36
N GLN A 25 -8.12 -0.41 -6.18
CA GLN A 25 -9.11 0.67 -6.06
C GLN A 25 -8.65 1.98 -6.68
N VAL A 26 -7.39 2.41 -6.43
CA VAL A 26 -6.78 3.60 -7.05
C VAL A 26 -6.85 3.47 -8.57
N THR A 27 -6.37 2.34 -9.10
CA THR A 27 -6.33 2.09 -10.56
C THR A 27 -7.72 2.09 -11.17
N LYS A 28 -8.71 1.52 -10.48
CA LYS A 28 -10.11 1.52 -10.93
C LYS A 28 -10.71 2.92 -10.95
N LEU A 29 -10.41 3.72 -9.91
CA LEU A 29 -10.93 5.09 -9.81
C LEU A 29 -10.33 5.98 -10.90
N ASP A 30 -9.03 5.86 -11.14
CA ASP A 30 -8.30 6.57 -12.20
C ASP A 30 -8.96 6.34 -13.57
N LEU A 31 -9.19 5.06 -13.93
CA LEU A 31 -9.89 4.70 -15.15
C LEU A 31 -11.33 5.24 -15.18
N THR A 32 -12.06 5.16 -14.07
CA THR A 32 -13.44 5.63 -13.99
C THR A 32 -13.54 7.15 -14.24
N ILE A 33 -12.61 7.93 -13.68
CA ILE A 33 -12.56 9.38 -13.87
C ILE A 33 -12.23 9.70 -15.32
N TYR A 34 -11.23 9.03 -15.89
CA TYR A 34 -10.85 9.20 -17.28
C TYR A 34 -12.01 8.91 -18.24
N GLU A 35 -12.68 7.76 -18.06
CA GLU A 35 -13.77 7.33 -18.95
C GLU A 35 -15.01 8.23 -18.86
N ARG A 36 -15.32 8.78 -17.67
CA ARG A 36 -16.53 9.60 -17.47
C ARG A 36 -16.34 11.07 -17.80
N PHE A 37 -15.18 11.62 -17.47
CA PHE A 37 -14.97 13.07 -17.51
C PHE A 37 -13.92 13.49 -18.55
N GLY A 38 -13.14 12.54 -19.10
CA GLY A 38 -12.10 12.80 -20.09
C GLY A 38 -10.90 13.57 -19.51
N GLU A 39 -10.07 14.09 -20.41
CA GLU A 39 -8.90 14.91 -20.07
C GLU A 39 -9.30 16.38 -20.00
N THR A 40 -9.48 16.87 -18.77
CA THR A 40 -9.74 18.27 -18.44
C THR A 40 -8.67 18.74 -17.44
N PRO A 41 -8.45 20.05 -17.26
CA PRO A 41 -7.49 20.54 -16.27
C PRO A 41 -7.75 20.02 -14.85
N GLU A 42 -9.02 19.86 -14.48
CA GLU A 42 -9.47 19.37 -13.17
C GLU A 42 -9.21 17.85 -13.02
N THR A 43 -9.51 17.07 -14.05
CA THR A 43 -9.22 15.63 -14.05
C THR A 43 -7.72 15.36 -14.09
N LEU A 44 -6.93 16.13 -14.82
CA LEU A 44 -5.47 15.99 -14.86
C LEU A 44 -4.82 16.10 -13.47
N ASN A 45 -5.28 17.06 -12.65
CA ASN A 45 -4.80 17.18 -11.27
C ASN A 45 -5.16 15.94 -10.45
N THR A 46 -6.40 15.46 -10.56
CA THR A 46 -6.86 14.27 -9.83
C THR A 46 -6.12 13.00 -10.27
N LEU A 47 -5.96 12.79 -11.58
CA LEU A 47 -5.23 11.64 -12.15
C LEU A 47 -3.76 11.66 -11.70
N SER A 48 -3.13 12.84 -11.61
CA SER A 48 -1.78 12.95 -11.05
C SER A 48 -1.72 12.54 -9.57
N GLN A 49 -2.72 12.93 -8.76
CA GLN A 49 -2.80 12.50 -7.36
C GLN A 49 -3.00 10.99 -7.23
N LEU A 50 -3.85 10.39 -8.06
CA LEU A 50 -4.07 8.94 -8.09
C LEU A 50 -2.82 8.19 -8.56
N GLN A 51 -2.09 8.73 -9.54
CA GLN A 51 -0.81 8.19 -9.95
C GLN A 51 0.20 8.19 -8.78
N ASN A 52 0.34 9.31 -8.06
CA ASN A 52 1.22 9.39 -6.89
C ASN A 52 0.82 8.37 -5.81
N ALA A 53 -0.48 8.20 -5.57
CA ALA A 53 -0.97 7.18 -4.63
C ALA A 53 -0.57 5.76 -5.05
N ARG A 54 -0.72 5.43 -6.33
CA ARG A 54 -0.30 4.14 -6.90
C ARG A 54 1.21 3.91 -6.76
N GLU A 55 2.03 4.91 -7.04
CA GLU A 55 3.49 4.82 -6.90
C GLU A 55 3.86 4.53 -5.45
N ARG A 56 3.30 5.29 -4.49
CA ARG A 56 3.53 5.06 -3.06
C ARG A 56 3.12 3.66 -2.60
N LEU A 57 1.95 3.18 -3.03
CA LEU A 57 1.49 1.82 -2.69
C LEU A 57 2.45 0.75 -3.23
N THR A 58 2.96 0.94 -4.45
CA THR A 58 3.90 0.02 -5.10
C THR A 58 5.24 -0.01 -4.37
N ASP A 59 5.75 1.15 -3.96
CA ASP A 59 7.00 1.28 -3.21
C ASP A 59 6.89 0.59 -1.84
N PHE A 60 5.82 0.85 -1.10
CA PHE A 60 5.61 0.21 0.21
C PHE A 60 5.43 -1.30 0.09
N TYR A 61 4.67 -1.77 -0.90
CA TYR A 61 4.52 -3.20 -1.14
C TYR A 61 5.86 -3.87 -1.46
N SER A 62 6.65 -3.27 -2.35
CA SER A 62 7.95 -3.80 -2.77
C SER A 62 8.96 -3.80 -1.64
N ARG A 63 8.98 -2.75 -0.80
CA ARG A 63 9.83 -2.69 0.39
C ARG A 63 9.45 -3.77 1.40
N LEU A 64 8.15 -3.91 1.69
CA LEU A 64 7.67 -4.91 2.65
C LEU A 64 7.93 -6.35 2.17
N SER A 65 7.69 -6.65 0.90
CA SER A 65 7.92 -8.00 0.35
C SER A 65 9.39 -8.40 0.43
N ASN A 66 10.29 -7.48 0.09
CA ASN A 66 11.73 -7.70 0.21
C ASN A 66 12.19 -7.88 1.66
N LEU A 67 11.68 -7.09 2.60
CA LEU A 67 12.01 -7.25 4.03
C LEU A 67 11.51 -8.59 4.57
N LEU A 68 10.28 -8.97 4.24
CA LEU A 68 9.70 -10.25 4.65
C LEU A 68 10.52 -11.43 4.13
N TRP A 69 10.93 -11.38 2.86
CA TRP A 69 11.78 -12.39 2.26
C TRP A 69 13.12 -12.52 3.01
N ARG A 70 13.80 -11.40 3.29
CA ARG A 70 15.06 -11.40 4.05
C ARG A 70 14.90 -11.96 5.47
N VAL A 71 13.77 -11.71 6.13
CA VAL A 71 13.47 -12.29 7.45
C VAL A 71 13.35 -13.81 7.36
N CYS A 72 12.70 -14.33 6.31
CA CYS A 72 12.56 -15.78 6.10
C CYS A 72 13.89 -16.46 5.75
N GLU A 73 14.79 -15.79 5.03
CA GLU A 73 16.12 -16.32 4.70
C GLU A 73 17.09 -16.34 5.88
N ALA A 74 16.86 -15.52 6.90
CA ALA A 74 17.75 -15.38 8.03
C ALA A 74 17.70 -16.63 8.93
N GLN A 75 18.80 -17.40 8.93
CA GLN A 75 18.98 -18.62 9.72
C GLN A 75 20.15 -18.47 10.71
N PRO A 76 20.07 -19.03 11.93
CA PRO A 76 18.93 -19.77 12.51
C PRO A 76 17.79 -18.86 13.00
N SER A 77 18.01 -17.54 13.03
CA SER A 77 17.02 -16.54 13.41
C SER A 77 17.32 -15.20 12.74
N ALA A 78 16.28 -14.42 12.43
CA ALA A 78 16.43 -13.04 11.99
C ALA A 78 17.10 -12.18 13.06
N ALA A 79 17.99 -11.28 12.62
CA ALA A 79 18.58 -10.27 13.50
C ALA A 79 17.50 -9.30 13.99
N SER A 80 17.59 -8.86 15.24
CA SER A 80 16.62 -7.94 15.85
C SER A 80 16.44 -6.65 15.04
N ASP A 81 17.51 -6.12 14.45
CA ASP A 81 17.44 -4.93 13.60
C ASP A 81 16.59 -5.15 12.34
N LEU A 82 16.61 -6.36 11.77
CA LEU A 82 15.81 -6.70 10.59
C LEU A 82 14.33 -6.84 10.96
N LEU A 83 14.02 -7.40 12.12
CA LEU A 83 12.66 -7.50 12.65
C LEU A 83 12.10 -6.10 12.98
N ASN A 84 12.89 -5.24 13.63
CA ASN A 84 12.51 -3.85 13.90
C ASN A 84 12.26 -3.07 12.59
N CYS A 85 13.10 -3.27 11.57
CA CYS A 85 12.89 -2.68 10.24
C CYS A 85 11.57 -3.15 9.61
N LEU A 86 11.22 -4.43 9.76
CA LEU A 86 9.96 -4.97 9.26
C LEU A 86 8.77 -4.34 9.98
N ASP A 87 8.79 -4.31 11.31
CA ASP A 87 7.71 -3.74 12.12
C ASP A 87 7.49 -2.25 11.80
N GLN A 88 8.56 -1.45 11.75
CA GLN A 88 8.45 -0.04 11.36
C GLN A 88 7.87 0.12 9.94
N SER A 89 8.32 -0.70 8.99
CA SER A 89 7.82 -0.63 7.62
C SER A 89 6.34 -1.03 7.53
N LEU A 90 5.87 -1.92 8.40
CA LEU A 90 4.46 -2.31 8.49
C LEU A 90 3.60 -1.15 9.01
N GLU A 91 4.07 -0.44 10.04
CA GLU A 91 3.38 0.75 10.56
C GLU A 91 3.32 1.88 9.52
N GLU A 92 4.44 2.17 8.85
CA GLU A 92 4.49 3.19 7.79
C GLU A 92 3.56 2.85 6.61
N ALA A 93 3.52 1.59 6.20
CA ALA A 93 2.65 1.12 5.13
C ALA A 93 1.16 1.22 5.52
N LEU A 94 0.82 0.91 6.77
CA LEU A 94 -0.54 1.07 7.29
C LEU A 94 -0.98 2.53 7.32
N ALA A 95 -0.16 3.42 7.88
CA ALA A 95 -0.47 4.85 7.91
C ALA A 95 -0.63 5.43 6.50
N THR A 96 0.20 4.98 5.55
CA THR A 96 0.09 5.39 4.15
C THR A 96 -1.18 4.83 3.50
N ALA A 97 -1.52 3.56 3.76
CA ALA A 97 -2.74 2.94 3.28
C ALA A 97 -3.99 3.70 3.76
N ASP A 98 -4.05 4.04 5.05
CA ASP A 98 -5.16 4.80 5.64
C ASP A 98 -5.30 6.20 5.01
N ALA A 99 -4.18 6.90 4.80
CA ALA A 99 -4.17 8.20 4.17
C ALA A 99 -4.68 8.14 2.72
N ILE A 100 -4.20 7.16 1.94
CA ILE A 100 -4.63 6.98 0.54
C ILE A 100 -6.11 6.59 0.47
N GLU A 101 -6.58 5.72 1.38
CA GLU A 101 -7.98 5.34 1.47
C GLU A 101 -8.89 6.55 1.77
N ALA A 102 -8.44 7.45 2.65
CA ALA A 102 -9.14 8.71 2.91
C ALA A 102 -9.20 9.58 1.64
N SER A 103 -8.08 9.80 0.96
CA SER A 103 -8.04 10.57 -0.28
C SER A 103 -8.93 9.97 -1.38
N LEU A 104 -8.97 8.64 -1.51
CA LEU A 104 -9.88 7.97 -2.45
C LEU A 104 -11.35 8.23 -2.15
N ARG A 105 -11.74 8.30 -0.87
CA ARG A 105 -13.12 8.63 -0.48
C ARG A 105 -13.45 10.08 -0.82
N GLU A 106 -12.52 11.01 -0.57
CA GLU A 106 -12.67 12.42 -0.92
C GLU A 106 -12.81 12.59 -2.43
N THR A 107 -11.91 11.98 -3.22
CA THR A 107 -11.99 12.02 -4.68
C THR A 107 -13.33 11.48 -5.21
N LYS A 108 -13.81 10.36 -4.66
CA LYS A 108 -15.11 9.80 -5.03
C LYS A 108 -16.25 10.79 -4.75
N GLN A 109 -16.20 11.47 -3.61
CA GLN A 109 -17.18 12.49 -3.24
C GLN A 109 -17.12 13.71 -4.17
N ASP A 110 -15.91 14.20 -4.47
CA ASP A 110 -15.69 15.36 -5.33
C ASP A 110 -16.21 15.13 -6.76
N TRP A 111 -16.00 13.93 -7.29
CA TRP A 111 -16.45 13.53 -8.63
C TRP A 111 -17.84 12.86 -8.66
N ASN A 112 -18.50 12.75 -7.51
CA ASN A 112 -19.83 12.14 -7.35
C ASN A 112 -19.93 10.70 -7.92
N ILE A 113 -18.97 9.84 -7.54
CA ILE A 113 -18.82 8.44 -8.01
C ILE A 113 -18.62 7.41 -6.90
#